data_AF-A0A3A4JEZ3-F1
#
_entry.id   AF-A0A3A4JEZ3-F1
#
_cell.length_a   1.000
_cell.length_b   1.000
_cell.length_c   1.000
_cell.angle_alpha   90.00
_cell.angle_beta   90.00
_cell.angle_gamma   90.00
#
_symmetry.space_group_name_H-M   'P 1'
#
loop_
_entity.id
_entity.type
_entity.pdbx_description
1 polymer ?
#
loop_
_entity_poly.entity_id
_entity_poly.type
_entity_poly.pdbx_seq_one_letter_code
_entity_poly.pdbx_strand_id
1 'polypeptide(L)'
;MEPENLQDGESWGGRWGLSSERTKDAVKDLPIQNREAILKRWVELTLATYPEEAVRAFAKTRDPFANPLGAAVRNGTQALFDLLVADADDLKLQAAADGIVRLRAVQNFSASEAVSFVFLLKTALRELMPAGCPELETMTARVDRLSLAAFNRYMQCREQVWKIHATELRKRTEHAMRRMNVAVEEYVPEPEEKPSRD
;
A
#
# COMPACT_ATOMS: atom_id res chain seq x y z
N MET A 1 -21.33 -73.65 31.44
CA MET A 1 -21.38 -73.32 30.01
C MET A 1 -21.83 -71.88 29.92
N GLU A 2 -20.88 -70.95 29.79
CA GLU A 2 -21.12 -69.64 29.16
C GLU A 2 -21.04 -69.85 27.63
N PRO A 3 -21.72 -69.00 26.85
CA PRO A 3 -21.05 -67.84 26.24
C PRO A 3 -21.86 -66.56 26.47
N GLU A 4 -21.24 -65.42 26.76
CA GLU A 4 -20.47 -64.56 25.85
C GLU A 4 -21.37 -63.98 24.74
N ASN A 5 -21.83 -62.75 24.94
CA ASN A 5 -22.31 -61.88 23.87
C ASN A 5 -21.54 -60.58 23.92
N LEU A 6 -20.46 -60.58 23.14
CA LEU A 6 -19.77 -59.44 22.58
C LEU A 6 -20.68 -58.76 21.54
N GLN A 7 -20.81 -57.44 21.61
CA GLN A 7 -20.89 -56.44 20.52
C GLN A 7 -21.53 -55.16 21.10
N ASP A 8 -20.71 -54.17 21.43
CA ASP A 8 -20.14 -53.15 20.53
C ASP A 8 -21.08 -51.95 20.39
N GLY A 9 -20.61 -50.83 20.90
CA GLY A 9 -21.33 -49.55 20.89
C GLY A 9 -20.56 -48.52 21.70
N GLU A 10 -19.28 -48.33 21.36
CA GLU A 10 -18.42 -47.32 21.95
C GLU A 10 -19.07 -45.93 21.87
N SER A 11 -19.40 -45.39 23.03
CA SER A 11 -19.83 -44.01 23.24
C SER A 11 -18.62 -43.07 23.09
N TRP A 12 -18.28 -42.71 21.85
CA TRP A 12 -17.41 -41.57 21.54
C TRP A 12 -18.24 -40.33 21.18
N GLY A 13 -19.09 -39.90 22.11
CA GLY A 13 -19.72 -38.58 22.08
C GLY A 13 -18.79 -37.53 22.67
N GLY A 14 -17.71 -37.24 21.94
CA GLY A 14 -16.68 -36.26 22.30
C GLY A 14 -17.27 -34.92 22.73
N ARG A 15 -16.95 -34.55 23.96
CA ARG A 15 -17.11 -33.24 24.58
C ARG A 15 -16.38 -32.17 23.76
N TRP A 16 -17.03 -31.65 22.72
CA TRP A 16 -16.59 -30.47 21.98
C TRP A 16 -17.72 -29.45 21.86
N GLY A 17 -18.25 -29.04 23.00
CA GLY A 17 -18.99 -27.79 23.14
C GLY A 17 -18.29 -27.00 24.22
N LEU A 18 -18.04 -25.71 23.96
CA LEU A 18 -17.31 -24.72 24.78
C LEU A 18 -15.82 -24.53 24.42
N SER A 19 -15.55 -23.82 23.32
CA SER A 19 -14.50 -22.76 23.25
C SER A 19 -14.35 -22.13 21.85
N SER A 20 -15.42 -21.69 21.18
CA SER A 20 -15.26 -20.87 19.95
C SER A 20 -15.84 -19.46 20.03
N GLU A 21 -16.39 -19.04 21.18
CA GLU A 21 -17.02 -17.71 21.33
C GLU A 21 -16.22 -16.73 22.18
N ARG A 22 -15.05 -17.13 22.73
CA ARG A 22 -14.23 -16.26 23.59
C ARG A 22 -12.99 -15.64 22.92
N THR A 23 -12.76 -15.87 21.63
CA THR A 23 -11.55 -15.41 20.93
C THR A 23 -11.76 -14.28 19.94
N LYS A 24 -13.00 -13.83 19.67
CA LYS A 24 -13.25 -12.73 18.72
C LYS A 24 -13.19 -11.32 19.32
N ASP A 25 -13.24 -11.17 20.65
CA ASP A 25 -13.37 -9.86 21.30
C ASP A 25 -12.13 -9.40 22.11
N ALA A 26 -11.02 -10.15 22.11
CA ALA A 26 -9.95 -9.94 23.10
C ALA A 26 -8.69 -9.17 22.64
N VAL A 27 -8.57 -8.74 21.38
CA VAL A 27 -7.41 -7.92 20.95
C VAL A 27 -7.84 -6.75 20.05
N LYS A 28 -8.87 -6.00 20.48
CA LYS A 28 -9.23 -4.75 19.81
C LYS A 28 -8.17 -3.67 20.02
N ASP A 29 -7.42 -3.70 21.12
CA ASP A 29 -6.32 -2.76 21.36
C ASP A 29 -5.11 -3.53 21.93
N LEU A 30 -4.01 -3.50 21.18
CA LEU A 30 -2.74 -4.10 21.59
C LEU A 30 -1.94 -3.10 22.44
N PRO A 31 -1.68 -3.35 23.75
CA PRO A 31 -0.95 -2.41 24.58
C PRO A 31 0.54 -2.39 24.19
N ILE A 32 0.95 -1.38 23.41
CA ILE A 32 2.35 -1.22 23.01
C ILE A 32 3.04 -0.18 23.90
N GLN A 33 4.00 -0.66 24.69
CA GLN A 33 4.96 0.21 25.39
C GLN A 33 5.88 0.89 24.37
N ASN A 34 6.44 2.04 24.74
CA ASN A 34 7.38 2.79 23.89
C ASN A 34 6.81 3.25 22.54
N ARG A 35 5.48 3.39 22.40
CA ARG A 35 4.80 3.82 21.16
C ARG A 35 5.48 5.01 20.49
N GLU A 36 5.76 6.08 21.23
CA GLU A 36 6.38 7.29 20.67
C GLU A 36 7.79 7.04 20.14
N ALA A 37 8.59 6.24 20.86
CA ALA A 37 9.94 5.88 20.42
C ALA A 37 9.91 5.02 19.16
N ILE A 38 8.99 4.05 19.08
CA ILE A 38 8.80 3.19 17.91
C ILE A 38 8.39 4.01 16.70
N LEU A 39 7.40 4.90 16.86
CA LEU A 39 6.96 5.79 15.79
C LEU A 39 8.08 6.71 15.30
N LYS A 40 8.81 7.34 16.22
CA LYS A 40 9.94 8.20 15.88
C LYS A 40 11.00 7.40 15.09
N ARG A 41 11.35 6.21 15.56
CA ARG A 41 12.33 5.35 14.91
C ARG A 41 11.87 4.89 13.52
N TRP A 42 10.60 4.54 13.38
CA TRP A 42 10.03 4.14 12.10
C TRP A 42 10.03 5.28 11.08
N VAL A 43 9.70 6.51 11.51
CA VAL A 43 9.78 7.71 10.67
C VAL A 43 11.22 7.96 10.22
N GLU A 44 12.20 7.88 11.12
CA GLU A 44 13.62 8.06 10.80
C GLU A 44 14.09 7.05 9.75
N LEU A 45 13.80 5.77 9.97
CA LEU A 45 14.14 4.70 9.01
C LEU A 45 13.46 4.94 7.65
N THR A 46 12.19 5.34 7.65
CA THR A 46 11.42 5.60 6.43
C THR A 46 11.97 6.79 5.65
N LEU A 47 12.39 7.86 6.33
CA LEU A 47 12.99 9.03 5.69
C LEU A 47 14.37 8.73 5.12
N ALA A 48 15.13 7.85 5.76
CA ALA A 48 16.46 7.44 5.29
C ALA A 48 16.42 6.65 3.96
N THR A 49 15.26 6.16 3.52
CA THR A 49 15.13 5.48 2.22
C THR A 49 14.84 6.43 1.05
N TYR A 50 14.73 7.74 1.29
CA TYR A 50 14.60 8.72 0.22
C TYR A 50 15.98 9.23 -0.23
N PRO A 51 16.13 9.66 -1.49
CA PRO A 51 17.38 10.23 -1.98
C PRO A 51 17.87 11.38 -1.09
N GLU A 52 19.19 11.53 -0.94
CA GLU A 52 19.77 12.52 -0.01
C GLU A 52 19.29 13.96 -0.29
N GLU A 53 18.96 14.28 -1.53
CA GLU A 53 18.42 15.59 -1.93
C GLU A 53 17.07 15.87 -1.26
N ALA A 54 16.20 14.85 -1.21
CA ALA A 54 14.94 14.89 -0.49
C ALA A 54 15.23 15.03 1.02
N VAL A 55 16.14 14.20 1.57
CA VAL A 55 16.54 14.24 2.99
C VAL A 55 17.09 15.60 3.42
N ARG A 56 17.92 16.24 2.60
CA ARG A 56 18.48 17.58 2.84
C ARG A 56 17.41 18.66 2.86
N ALA A 57 16.37 18.54 2.03
CA ALA A 57 15.22 19.43 2.09
C ALA A 57 14.43 19.25 3.41
N PHE A 58 14.40 18.03 3.97
CA PHE A 58 13.69 17.73 5.23
C PHE A 58 14.40 18.22 6.48
N ALA A 59 15.73 18.14 6.51
CA ALA A 59 16.52 18.52 7.70
C ALA A 59 16.44 20.03 8.01
N LYS A 60 16.10 20.87 7.03
CA LYS A 60 16.17 22.33 7.15
C LYS A 60 14.93 22.99 7.75
N THR A 61 13.76 22.34 7.75
CA THR A 61 12.51 23.02 8.12
C THR A 61 11.48 22.10 8.79
N ARG A 62 10.94 22.53 9.95
CA ARG A 62 9.87 21.85 10.70
C ARG A 62 8.44 22.21 10.25
N ASP A 63 8.29 23.25 9.43
CA ASP A 63 7.01 23.69 8.89
C ASP A 63 6.41 22.63 7.93
N PRO A 64 5.19 22.12 8.17
CA PRO A 64 4.50 21.18 7.30
C PRO A 64 4.31 21.67 5.86
N PHE A 65 4.16 22.98 5.64
CA PHE A 65 4.01 23.54 4.30
C PHE A 65 5.35 23.57 3.54
N ALA A 66 6.44 23.85 4.26
CA ALA A 66 7.79 23.78 3.71
C ALA A 66 8.30 22.33 3.56
N ASN A 67 7.68 21.35 4.25
CA ASN A 67 8.09 19.95 4.29
C ASN A 67 6.90 18.97 4.14
N PRO A 68 6.28 18.92 2.93
CA PRO A 68 5.10 18.09 2.69
C PRO A 68 5.41 16.58 2.78
N LEU A 69 6.60 16.13 2.39
CA LEU A 69 6.95 14.70 2.47
C LEU A 69 7.15 14.26 3.92
N GLY A 70 7.89 15.04 4.73
CA GLY A 70 8.07 14.74 6.14
C GLY A 70 6.75 14.73 6.92
N ALA A 71 5.84 15.66 6.61
CA ALA A 71 4.49 15.68 7.18
C ALA A 71 3.68 14.45 6.76
N ALA A 72 3.69 14.09 5.47
CA ALA A 72 2.99 12.91 4.95
C ALA A 72 3.51 11.60 5.58
N VAL A 73 4.84 11.46 5.73
CA VAL A 73 5.44 10.30 6.40
C VAL A 73 5.02 10.24 7.85
N ARG A 74 5.19 11.32 8.63
CA ARG A 74 4.82 11.33 10.07
C ARG A 74 3.35 11.00 10.30
N ASN A 75 2.46 11.69 9.58
CA ASN A 75 1.01 11.51 9.73
C ASN A 75 0.59 10.11 9.27
N GLY A 76 1.12 9.64 8.15
CA GLY A 76 0.83 8.31 7.62
C GLY A 76 1.31 7.20 8.54
N THR A 77 2.56 7.27 9.04
CA THR A 77 3.08 6.26 9.98
C THR A 77 2.31 6.25 11.29
N GLN A 78 1.91 7.43 11.80
CA GLN A 78 1.12 7.51 13.02
C GLN A 78 -0.25 6.85 12.84
N ALA A 79 -0.98 7.22 11.77
CA ALA A 79 -2.29 6.65 11.48
C ALA A 79 -2.21 5.12 11.25
N LEU A 80 -1.20 4.66 10.50
CA LEU A 80 -0.99 3.23 10.26
C LEU A 80 -0.70 2.48 11.56
N PHE A 81 0.15 3.02 12.43
CA PHE A 81 0.46 2.39 13.71
C PHE A 81 -0.79 2.24 14.57
N ASP A 82 -1.61 3.29 14.67
CA ASP A 82 -2.84 3.27 15.47
C ASP A 82 -3.85 2.26 14.90
N LEU A 83 -3.98 2.18 13.58
CA LEU A 83 -4.82 1.18 12.91
C LEU A 83 -4.30 -0.26 13.12
N LEU A 84 -2.98 -0.45 13.16
CA LEU A 84 -2.38 -1.75 13.46
C LEU A 84 -2.61 -2.17 14.91
N VAL A 85 -2.49 -1.23 15.86
CA VAL A 85 -2.82 -1.49 17.27
C VAL A 85 -4.30 -1.88 17.42
N ALA A 86 -5.17 -1.18 16.69
CA ALA A 86 -6.62 -1.38 16.70
C ALA A 86 -7.12 -2.59 15.88
N ASP A 87 -6.21 -3.33 15.24
CA ASP A 87 -6.50 -4.41 14.29
C ASP A 87 -7.52 -4.05 13.20
N ALA A 88 -7.42 -2.83 12.66
CA ALA A 88 -8.36 -2.31 11.70
C ALA A 88 -8.41 -3.14 10.40
N ASP A 89 -9.49 -3.04 9.64
CA ASP A 89 -9.64 -3.70 8.35
C ASP A 89 -8.66 -3.18 7.28
N ASP A 90 -8.50 -3.97 6.21
CA ASP A 90 -7.56 -3.68 5.12
C ASP A 90 -7.92 -2.42 4.33
N LEU A 91 -9.19 -1.98 4.31
CA LEU A 91 -9.60 -0.77 3.62
C LEU A 91 -9.10 0.47 4.34
N LYS A 92 -9.18 0.49 5.68
CA LYS A 92 -8.61 1.57 6.50
C LYS A 92 -7.09 1.62 6.38
N LEU A 93 -6.43 0.46 6.41
CA LEU A 93 -4.98 0.37 6.21
C LEU A 93 -4.57 0.91 4.82
N GLN A 94 -5.31 0.55 3.76
CA GLN A 94 -5.07 1.09 2.42
C GLN A 94 -5.22 2.62 2.36
N ALA A 95 -6.26 3.16 2.99
CA ALA A 95 -6.50 4.60 3.02
C ALA A 95 -5.38 5.35 3.76
N ALA A 96 -4.94 4.84 4.92
CA ALA A 96 -3.85 5.43 5.69
C ALA A 96 -2.49 5.32 4.99
N ALA A 97 -2.25 4.23 4.25
CA ALA A 97 -1.03 4.03 3.47
C ALA A 97 -0.95 4.94 2.23
N ASP A 98 -2.08 5.46 1.73
CA ASP A 98 -2.15 6.16 0.44
C ASP A 98 -1.15 7.31 0.32
N GLY A 99 -1.07 8.17 1.34
CA GLY A 99 -0.20 9.35 1.29
C GLY A 99 1.26 8.98 1.02
N ILE A 100 1.79 8.02 1.77
CA ILE A 100 3.19 7.57 1.63
C ILE A 100 3.37 6.78 0.33
N VAL A 101 2.47 5.84 0.05
CA VAL A 101 2.56 4.96 -1.12
C VAL A 101 2.45 5.75 -2.42
N ARG A 102 1.55 6.74 -2.51
CA ARG A 102 1.40 7.60 -3.68
C ARG A 102 2.65 8.44 -3.94
N LEU A 103 3.24 9.02 -2.88
CA LEU A 103 4.48 9.79 -3.00
C LEU A 103 5.61 8.93 -3.57
N ARG A 104 5.72 7.67 -3.11
CA ARG A 104 6.70 6.72 -3.63
C ARG A 104 6.35 6.21 -5.04
N ALA A 105 5.07 5.98 -5.35
CA ALA A 105 4.64 5.51 -6.67
C ALA A 105 4.90 6.53 -7.79
N VAL A 106 4.82 7.84 -7.47
CA VAL A 106 5.09 8.93 -8.41
C VAL A 106 6.59 9.16 -8.62
N GLN A 107 7.43 8.86 -7.63
CA GLN A 107 8.90 9.02 -7.69
C GLN A 107 9.63 7.87 -8.42
N ASN A 108 8.94 7.11 -9.28
CA ASN A 108 9.50 5.97 -10.04
C ASN A 108 10.13 4.84 -9.20
N PHE A 109 9.76 4.71 -7.93
CA PHE A 109 10.12 3.52 -7.16
C PHE A 109 9.47 2.27 -7.74
N SER A 110 10.19 1.15 -7.69
CA SER A 110 9.60 -0.17 -7.91
C SER A 110 8.58 -0.50 -6.82
N ALA A 111 7.75 -1.53 -7.06
CA ALA A 111 6.72 -1.93 -6.11
C ALA A 111 7.30 -2.32 -4.74
N SER A 112 8.42 -3.05 -4.73
CA SER A 112 9.11 -3.46 -3.51
C SER A 112 9.64 -2.26 -2.73
N GLU A 113 10.26 -1.29 -3.41
CA GLU A 113 10.77 -0.08 -2.76
C GLU A 113 9.65 0.81 -2.23
N ALA A 114 8.55 0.93 -2.97
CA ALA A 114 7.39 1.73 -2.55
C ALA A 114 6.75 1.17 -1.26
N VAL A 115 6.69 -0.15 -1.12
CA VAL A 115 6.07 -0.84 0.04
C VAL A 115 7.08 -1.08 1.17
N SER A 116 8.38 -1.05 0.89
CA SER A 116 9.47 -1.39 1.84
C SER A 116 9.37 -0.72 3.21
N PHE A 117 8.85 0.51 3.29
CA PHE A 117 8.73 1.25 4.56
C PHE A 117 7.90 0.50 5.59
N VAL A 118 6.92 -0.30 5.16
CA VAL A 118 6.08 -1.11 6.04
C VAL A 118 6.94 -2.06 6.88
N PHE A 119 7.93 -2.70 6.26
CA PHE A 119 8.82 -3.64 6.95
C PHE A 119 9.79 -2.96 7.91
N LEU A 120 10.08 -1.66 7.72
CA LEU A 120 10.92 -0.89 8.66
C LEU A 120 10.27 -0.75 10.03
N LEU A 121 8.95 -0.87 10.13
CA LEU A 121 8.26 -0.94 11.43
C LEU A 121 8.71 -2.18 12.21
N LYS A 122 8.91 -3.33 11.55
CA LYS A 122 9.42 -4.55 12.21
C LYS A 122 10.81 -4.32 12.79
N THR A 123 11.65 -3.56 12.09
CA THR A 123 12.97 -3.17 12.59
C THR A 123 12.84 -2.33 13.86
N ALA A 124 12.04 -1.26 13.82
CA ALA A 124 11.82 -0.39 14.98
C ALA A 124 11.24 -1.15 16.19
N LEU A 125 10.30 -2.08 15.95
CA LEU A 125 9.71 -2.91 17.00
C LEU A 125 10.76 -3.82 17.66
N ARG A 126 11.59 -4.52 16.86
CA ARG A 126 12.63 -5.41 17.39
C ARG A 126 13.74 -4.67 18.14
N GLU A 127 14.04 -3.43 17.75
CA GLU A 127 15.03 -2.60 18.44
C GLU A 127 14.54 -2.11 19.81
N LEU A 128 13.22 -1.91 19.99
CA LEU A 128 12.64 -1.17 21.13
C LEU A 128 11.73 -2.02 22.03
N MET A 129 11.41 -3.24 21.64
CA MET A 129 10.63 -4.19 22.42
C MET A 129 11.47 -5.42 22.80
N PRO A 130 11.22 -6.02 23.98
CA PRO A 130 11.88 -7.26 24.38
C PRO A 130 11.63 -8.38 23.37
N ALA A 131 12.67 -9.16 23.07
CA ALA A 131 12.55 -10.33 22.22
C ALA A 131 11.58 -11.37 22.84
N GLY A 132 10.75 -11.99 22.00
CA GLY A 132 9.82 -13.05 22.41
C GLY A 132 8.56 -12.59 23.14
N CYS A 133 8.29 -11.28 23.24
CA CYS A 133 7.02 -10.82 23.78
C CYS A 133 5.87 -11.08 22.78
N PRO A 134 4.69 -11.55 23.23
CA PRO A 134 3.55 -11.85 22.36
C PRO A 134 3.08 -10.65 21.52
N GLU A 135 3.24 -9.44 22.03
CA GLU A 135 2.86 -8.20 21.36
C GLU A 135 3.75 -7.92 20.14
N LEU A 136 5.05 -8.22 20.21
CA LEU A 136 5.97 -8.10 19.08
C LEU A 136 5.59 -9.05 17.94
N GLU A 137 5.26 -10.31 18.28
CA GLU A 137 4.84 -11.30 17.28
C GLU A 137 3.51 -10.92 16.65
N THR A 138 2.53 -10.53 17.47
CA THR A 138 1.21 -10.06 17.00
C THR A 138 1.35 -8.86 16.07
N MET A 139 2.14 -7.85 16.47
CA MET A 139 2.39 -6.68 15.65
C MET A 139 3.13 -7.03 14.36
N THR A 140 4.14 -7.91 14.42
CA THR A 140 4.89 -8.37 13.25
C THR A 140 3.99 -9.03 12.22
N ALA A 141 3.04 -9.86 12.65
CA ALA A 141 2.03 -10.47 11.77
C ALA A 141 1.08 -9.41 11.16
N ARG A 142 0.65 -8.42 11.94
CA ARG A 142 -0.17 -7.30 11.43
C ARG A 142 0.57 -6.45 10.41
N VAL A 143 1.89 -6.29 10.57
CA VAL A 143 2.74 -5.60 9.58
C VAL A 143 2.79 -6.36 8.26
N ASP A 144 2.81 -7.71 8.27
CA ASP A 144 2.73 -8.49 7.03
C ASP A 144 1.41 -8.26 6.30
N ARG A 145 0.29 -8.19 7.02
CA ARG A 145 -1.01 -7.82 6.44
C ARG A 145 -0.99 -6.40 5.85
N LEU A 146 -0.40 -5.43 6.55
CA LEU A 146 -0.23 -4.08 6.01
C LEU A 146 0.60 -4.07 4.72
N SER A 147 1.60 -4.95 4.58
CA SER A 147 2.41 -4.98 3.36
C SER A 147 1.56 -5.30 2.12
N LEU A 148 0.59 -6.22 2.25
CA LEU A 148 -0.34 -6.58 1.19
C LEU A 148 -1.32 -5.43 0.90
N ALA A 149 -1.85 -4.78 1.94
CA ALA A 149 -2.70 -3.62 1.80
C ALA A 149 -1.98 -2.45 1.08
N ALA A 150 -0.74 -2.14 1.48
CA ALA A 150 0.08 -1.11 0.86
C ALA A 150 0.42 -1.46 -0.60
N PHE A 151 0.68 -2.73 -0.90
CA PHE A 151 0.90 -3.20 -2.27
C PHE A 151 -0.34 -3.02 -3.15
N ASN A 152 -1.52 -3.40 -2.66
CA ASN A 152 -2.78 -3.15 -3.36
C ASN A 152 -2.96 -1.66 -3.66
N ARG A 153 -2.63 -0.81 -2.68
CA ARG A 153 -2.72 0.64 -2.86
C ARG A 153 -1.74 1.18 -3.90
N TYR A 154 -0.52 0.65 -3.92
CA TYR A 154 0.50 0.97 -4.93
C TYR A 154 0.00 0.63 -6.33
N MET A 155 -0.56 -0.57 -6.51
CA MET A 155 -1.10 -1.02 -7.79
C MET A 155 -2.23 -0.11 -8.29
N GLN A 156 -3.15 0.28 -7.41
CA GLN A 156 -4.21 1.24 -7.75
C GLN A 156 -3.62 2.60 -8.20
N CYS A 157 -2.61 3.10 -7.50
CA CYS A 157 -1.94 4.35 -7.89
C CYS A 157 -1.29 4.24 -9.28
N ARG A 158 -0.59 3.14 -9.55
CA ARG A 158 0.02 2.90 -10.87
C ARG A 158 -1.06 2.83 -11.94
N GLU A 159 -2.12 2.05 -11.74
CA GLU A 159 -3.23 1.93 -12.69
C GLU A 159 -3.85 3.30 -13.04
N GLN A 160 -4.03 4.17 -12.05
CA GLN A 160 -4.49 5.55 -12.27
C GLN A 160 -3.53 6.34 -13.17
N VAL A 161 -2.23 6.26 -12.93
CA VAL A 161 -1.21 6.90 -13.78
C VAL A 161 -1.27 6.37 -15.21
N TRP A 162 -1.35 5.05 -15.39
CA TRP A 162 -1.48 4.44 -16.72
C TRP A 162 -2.76 4.85 -17.44
N LYS A 163 -3.90 4.94 -16.74
CA LYS A 163 -5.17 5.43 -17.30
C LYS A 163 -5.05 6.86 -17.79
N ILE A 164 -4.38 7.74 -17.02
CA ILE A 164 -4.12 9.12 -17.44
C ILE A 164 -3.27 9.14 -18.71
N HIS A 165 -2.19 8.36 -18.74
CA HIS A 165 -1.29 8.31 -19.90
C HIS A 165 -2.01 7.79 -21.16
N ALA A 166 -2.80 6.72 -21.05
CA ALA A 166 -3.55 6.17 -22.16
C ALA A 166 -4.60 7.15 -22.69
N THR A 167 -5.30 7.85 -21.78
CA THR A 167 -6.29 8.87 -22.13
C THR A 167 -5.64 10.05 -22.86
N GLU A 168 -4.50 10.51 -22.37
CA GLU A 168 -3.75 11.61 -22.99
C GLU A 168 -3.23 11.22 -24.38
N LEU A 169 -2.68 10.01 -24.53
CA LEU A 169 -2.22 9.51 -25.82
C LEU A 169 -3.36 9.43 -26.83
N ARG A 170 -4.53 8.91 -26.41
CA ARG A 170 -5.73 8.85 -27.24
C ARG A 170 -6.21 10.24 -27.67
N LYS A 171 -6.22 11.23 -26.76
CA LYS A 171 -6.59 12.60 -27.11
C LYS A 171 -5.62 13.18 -28.15
N ARG A 172 -4.31 12.98 -27.97
CA ARG A 172 -3.30 13.47 -28.93
C ARG A 172 -3.46 12.85 -30.31
N THR A 173 -3.73 11.54 -30.40
CA THR A 173 -3.95 10.87 -31.69
C THR A 173 -5.25 11.34 -32.35
N GLU A 174 -6.34 11.45 -31.60
CA GLU A 174 -7.61 12.01 -32.10
C GLU A 174 -7.44 13.44 -32.63
N HIS A 175 -6.71 14.29 -31.90
CA HIS A 175 -6.40 15.65 -32.34
C HIS A 175 -5.54 15.68 -33.60
N ALA A 176 -4.52 14.82 -33.69
CA ALA A 176 -3.68 14.73 -34.89
C ALA A 176 -4.47 14.25 -36.12
N MET A 177 -5.30 13.21 -35.97
CA MET A 177 -6.17 12.71 -37.04
C MET A 177 -7.15 13.77 -37.52
N ARG A 178 -7.79 14.53 -36.61
CA ARG A 178 -8.67 15.64 -36.99
C ARG A 178 -7.94 16.70 -37.81
N ARG A 179 -6.70 17.06 -37.42
CA ARG A 179 -5.90 18.04 -38.19
C ARG A 179 -5.50 17.51 -39.56
N MET A 180 -5.16 16.23 -39.68
CA MET A 180 -4.89 15.61 -40.97
C MET A 180 -6.12 15.57 -41.86
N ASN A 181 -7.30 15.25 -41.31
CA ASN A 181 -8.54 15.19 -42.08
C ASN A 181 -8.94 16.57 -42.64
N VAL A 182 -8.79 17.62 -41.83
CA VAL A 182 -9.01 19.01 -42.29
C VAL A 182 -8.03 19.39 -43.40
N ALA A 183 -6.75 19.03 -43.27
CA ALA A 183 -5.76 19.30 -44.31
C ALA A 183 -6.02 18.55 -45.63
N VAL A 184 -6.63 17.36 -45.56
CA VAL A 184 -7.07 16.60 -46.74
C VAL A 184 -8.32 17.20 -47.37
N GLU A 185 -9.27 17.71 -46.58
CA GLU A 185 -10.48 18.38 -47.07
C GLU A 185 -10.17 19.75 -47.73
N GLU A 186 -9.18 20.48 -47.24
CA GLU A 186 -8.73 21.76 -47.82
C GLU A 186 -7.82 21.59 -49.05
N TYR A 187 -7.40 20.35 -49.36
CA TYR A 187 -6.54 20.08 -50.52
C TYR A 187 -7.32 20.23 -51.83
N VAL A 188 -7.04 21.30 -52.56
CA VAL A 188 -7.48 21.49 -53.96
C VAL A 188 -6.35 21.02 -54.88
N PRO A 189 -6.51 19.91 -55.62
CA PRO A 189 -5.48 19.47 -56.56
C PRO A 189 -5.29 20.52 -57.66
N GLU A 190 -4.04 20.85 -57.98
CA GLU A 190 -3.70 21.70 -59.13
C GLU A 190 -4.25 21.07 -60.42
N PRO A 191 -4.86 21.86 -61.32
CA PRO A 191 -5.40 21.32 -62.56
C PRO A 191 -4.28 20.69 -63.38
N GLU A 192 -4.41 19.40 -63.69
CA GLU A 192 -3.49 18.70 -64.59
C GLU A 192 -3.43 19.44 -65.94
N GLU A 193 -2.28 20.04 -66.25
CA GLU A 193 -1.98 20.52 -67.60
C GLU A 193 -1.99 19.31 -68.54
N LYS A 194 -3.08 19.14 -69.27
CA LYS A 194 -3.15 18.15 -70.34
C LYS A 194 -2.07 18.51 -71.36
N PRO A 195 -1.14 17.58 -71.70
CA PRO A 195 -0.14 17.86 -72.72
C PRO A 195 -0.84 18.22 -74.04
N SER A 196 -0.42 19.35 -74.60
CA SER A 196 -0.83 19.83 -75.93
C SER A 196 -0.70 18.69 -76.93
N ARG A 197 -1.80 18.34 -77.60
CA ARG A 197 -1.75 17.47 -78.77
C ARG A 197 -1.30 18.33 -79.95
N ASP A 198 -0.03 18.23 -80.29
CA ASP A 198 0.52 18.61 -81.59
C ASP A 198 0.23 17.52 -82.64
#